data_AF-A0A840Q3E6-F1
#
_entry.id   AF-A0A840Q3E6-F1
#
_cell.length_a   1.000
_cell.length_b   1.000
_cell.length_c   1.000
_cell.angle_alpha   90.00
_cell.angle_beta   90.00
_cell.angle_gamma   90.00
#
_symmetry.space_group_name_H-M   'P 1'
#
loop_
_entity.id
_entity.type
_entity.pdbx_description
1 polymer ?
#
loop_
_entity_poly.entity_id
_entity_poly.type
_entity_poly.pdbx_seq_one_letter_code
_entity_poly.pdbx_strand_id
1 'polypeptide(L)'
;MAAAVLHDVGYAPHLVDTGFHPLDGARFLRAVGANERLCAIVAHHSGARVEAAIRGLSDELAELADERSPLRDALWYCDMTTGPDGQRLTFDERVAEIERRYEPGSVTRWFLAEGYDELEAAVQRTTRRLVAAGLAIADQPM
;
A
#
# COMPACT_ATOMS: atom_id res chain seq x y z
N MET A 1 2.70 5.36 12.37
CA MET A 1 1.53 6.27 12.32
C MET A 1 1.65 7.30 11.21
N ALA A 2 2.75 8.07 11.09
CA ALA A 2 2.91 9.04 10.00
C ALA A 2 2.70 8.45 8.58
N ALA A 3 3.29 7.27 8.31
CA ALA A 3 3.12 6.60 7.03
C ALA A 3 1.65 6.30 6.67
N ALA A 4 0.80 5.94 7.64
CA ALA A 4 -0.61 5.67 7.37
C ALA A 4 -1.37 6.91 6.90
N VAL A 5 -0.98 8.11 7.36
CA VAL A 5 -1.57 9.37 6.90
C VAL A 5 -0.99 9.80 5.56
N LEU A 6 0.28 9.49 5.31
CA LEU A 6 1.06 10.06 4.21
C LEU A 6 1.23 9.12 3.01
N HIS A 7 0.84 7.84 3.08
CA HIS A 7 1.09 6.86 2.02
C HIS A 7 0.52 7.30 0.65
N ASP A 8 -0.61 7.99 0.67
CA ASP A 8 -1.32 8.50 -0.52
C ASP A 8 -1.07 9.98 -0.82
N VAL A 9 -0.10 10.63 -0.16
CA VAL A 9 0.18 12.06 -0.37
C VAL A 9 0.53 12.38 -1.83
N GLY A 10 1.13 11.43 -2.55
CA GLY A 10 1.51 11.58 -3.96
C GLY A 10 0.34 11.72 -4.93
N TYR A 11 -0.91 11.52 -4.49
CA TYR A 11 -2.09 11.85 -5.31
C TYR A 11 -2.33 13.36 -5.46
N ALA A 12 -1.71 14.19 -4.60
CA ALA A 12 -1.90 15.63 -4.67
C ALA A 12 -1.46 16.18 -6.06
N PRO A 13 -2.31 16.94 -6.78
CA PRO A 13 -2.04 17.30 -8.18
C PRO A 13 -0.72 18.05 -8.43
N HIS A 14 -0.22 18.77 -7.42
CA HIS A 14 1.03 19.55 -7.50
C HIS A 14 2.28 18.72 -7.17
N LEU A 15 2.12 17.46 -6.75
CA LEU A 15 3.20 16.53 -6.45
C LEU A 15 3.42 15.49 -7.54
N VAL A 16 2.50 15.38 -8.50
CA VAL A 16 2.58 14.42 -9.59
C VAL A 16 3.79 14.73 -10.48
N ASP A 17 4.72 13.79 -10.55
CA ASP A 17 5.92 13.85 -11.39
C ASP A 17 5.91 12.67 -12.38
N THR A 18 5.81 11.43 -11.88
CA THR A 18 5.74 10.23 -12.73
C THR A 18 4.31 9.73 -12.95
N GLY A 19 3.32 10.25 -12.20
CA GLY A 19 1.96 9.72 -12.21
C GLY A 19 1.83 8.38 -11.47
N PHE A 20 2.77 8.09 -10.57
CA PHE A 20 2.82 6.90 -9.72
C PHE A 20 2.95 7.37 -8.27
N HIS A 21 1.81 7.46 -7.60
CA HIS A 21 1.68 8.16 -6.32
C HIS A 21 2.60 7.66 -5.18
N PRO A 22 3.00 6.36 -5.09
CA PRO A 22 3.94 5.95 -4.04
C PRO A 22 5.31 6.61 -4.24
N LEU A 23 5.80 6.66 -5.48
CA LEU A 23 7.10 7.26 -5.81
C LEU A 23 7.05 8.79 -5.72
N ASP A 24 6.02 9.40 -6.29
CA ASP A 24 5.81 10.86 -6.25
C ASP A 24 5.70 11.36 -4.80
N GLY A 25 4.95 10.64 -3.95
CA GLY A 25 4.82 10.93 -2.53
C GLY A 25 6.15 10.78 -1.78
N ALA A 26 6.91 9.71 -2.05
CA ALA A 26 8.22 9.51 -1.43
C ALA A 26 9.24 10.59 -1.82
N ARG A 27 9.25 11.01 -3.10
CA ARG A 27 10.10 12.11 -3.59
C ARG A 27 9.75 13.43 -2.90
N PHE A 28 8.46 13.75 -2.79
CA PHE A 28 8.02 14.94 -2.06
C PHE A 28 8.45 14.91 -0.60
N LEU A 29 8.21 13.80 0.10
CA LEU A 29 8.59 13.65 1.51
C LEU A 29 10.10 13.83 1.72
N ARG A 30 10.92 13.25 0.83
CA ARG A 30 12.38 13.45 0.86
C ARG A 30 12.75 14.92 0.63
N ALA A 31 12.10 15.60 -0.31
CA ALA A 31 12.34 17.02 -0.61
C ALA A 31 12.02 17.96 0.57
N VAL A 32 11.01 17.65 1.38
CA VAL A 32 10.67 18.43 2.59
C VAL A 32 11.46 18.00 3.84
N GLY A 33 12.46 17.13 3.68
CA GLY A 33 13.35 16.70 4.76
C GLY A 33 12.76 15.64 5.70
N ALA A 34 11.76 14.88 5.23
CA ALA A 34 11.23 13.76 6.01
C ALA A 34 12.29 12.65 6.19
N ASN A 35 12.08 11.82 7.21
CA ASN A 35 12.97 10.70 7.49
C ASN A 35 12.99 9.69 6.33
N GLU A 36 14.19 9.25 5.94
CA GLU A 36 14.41 8.34 4.79
C GLU A 36 13.62 7.02 4.91
N ARG A 37 13.50 6.47 6.11
CA ARG A 37 12.70 5.26 6.35
C ARG A 37 11.22 5.50 6.08
N LEU A 38 10.70 6.69 6.43
CA LEU A 38 9.31 7.05 6.12
C LEU A 38 9.10 7.15 4.61
N CYS A 39 10.01 7.81 3.89
CA CYS A 39 9.97 7.90 2.44
C CYS A 39 9.94 6.49 1.81
N ALA A 40 10.80 5.59 2.27
CA ALA A 40 10.86 4.23 1.78
C ALA A 40 9.58 3.43 2.08
N ILE A 41 9.02 3.52 3.29
CA ILE A 41 7.75 2.86 3.64
C ILE A 41 6.60 3.39 2.77
N VAL A 42 6.56 4.70 2.48
CA VAL A 42 5.56 5.31 1.59
C VAL A 42 5.77 4.84 0.16
N ALA A 43 7.01 4.77 -0.33
CA ALA A 43 7.30 4.31 -1.69
C ALA A 43 6.86 2.87 -1.94
N HIS A 44 6.96 2.02 -0.91
CA HIS A 44 6.71 0.58 -1.00
C HIS A 44 5.35 0.18 -0.42
N HIS A 45 4.37 1.08 -0.29
CA HIS A 45 3.05 0.70 0.22
C HIS A 45 2.27 -0.18 -0.78
N SER A 46 1.38 -1.02 -0.25
CA SER A 46 0.36 -1.80 -0.96
C SER A 46 0.77 -2.40 -2.31
N GLY A 47 1.92 -3.07 -2.36
CA GLY A 47 2.35 -3.79 -3.56
C GLY A 47 2.96 -2.91 -4.64
N ALA A 48 3.31 -1.64 -4.35
CA ALA A 48 3.87 -0.66 -5.28
C ALA A 48 4.95 -1.20 -6.24
N ARG A 49 5.78 -2.16 -5.79
CA ARG A 49 6.78 -2.82 -6.64
C ARG A 49 6.20 -3.45 -7.92
N VAL A 50 5.01 -4.03 -7.85
CA VAL A 50 4.34 -4.66 -9.00
C VAL A 50 3.91 -3.60 -10.00
N GLU A 51 3.27 -2.53 -9.52
CA GLU A 51 2.85 -1.41 -10.36
C GLU A 51 4.04 -0.66 -10.98
N ALA A 52 5.12 -0.47 -10.21
CA ALA A 52 6.35 0.13 -10.72
C ALA A 52 6.92 -0.66 -11.90
N ALA A 53 6.91 -2.00 -11.83
CA ALA A 53 7.34 -2.84 -12.95
C ALA A 53 6.46 -2.65 -14.20
N ILE A 54 5.14 -2.58 -14.03
CA ILE A 54 4.19 -2.32 -15.13
C ILE A 54 4.44 -0.96 -15.77
N ARG A 55 4.81 0.04 -14.96
CA ARG A 55 5.08 1.42 -15.39
C ARG A 55 6.51 1.66 -15.90
N GLY A 56 7.41 0.68 -15.78
CA GLY A 56 8.82 0.85 -16.11
C GLY A 56 9.60 1.73 -15.12
N LEU A 57 9.14 1.84 -13.88
CA LEU A 57 9.72 2.66 -12.80
C LEU A 57 10.43 1.83 -11.71
N SER A 58 10.83 0.60 -12.04
CA SER A 58 11.46 -0.32 -11.09
C SER A 58 12.77 0.20 -10.54
N ASP A 59 13.59 0.84 -11.38
CA ASP A 59 14.92 1.31 -11.02
C ASP A 59 14.82 2.51 -10.07
N GLU A 60 13.91 3.44 -10.35
CA GLU A 60 13.62 4.60 -9.51
C GLU A 60 13.05 4.20 -8.16
N LEU A 61 12.17 3.18 -8.14
CA LEU A 61 11.64 2.65 -6.89
C LEU A 61 12.74 1.93 -6.08
N ALA A 62 13.67 1.24 -6.75
CA ALA A 62 14.76 0.49 -6.11
C ALA A 62 15.79 1.39 -5.39
N GLU A 63 15.81 2.70 -5.67
CA GLU A 63 16.60 3.66 -4.88
C GLU A 63 16.14 3.77 -3.42
N LEU A 64 14.90 3.34 -3.11
CA LEU A 64 14.34 3.29 -1.77
C LEU A 64 14.31 1.84 -1.29
N ALA A 65 14.76 1.59 -0.06
CA ALA A 65 14.80 0.23 0.48
C ALA A 65 13.42 -0.30 0.89
N ASP A 66 12.99 -1.45 0.35
CA ASP A 66 11.83 -2.18 0.88
C ASP A 66 12.24 -2.93 2.15
N GLU A 67 11.91 -2.38 3.31
CA GLU A 67 12.33 -2.92 4.60
C GLU A 67 11.65 -4.24 4.99
N ARG A 68 10.58 -4.67 4.28
CA ARG A 68 9.81 -5.91 4.55
C ARG A 68 9.53 -6.18 6.02
N SER A 69 9.30 -5.11 6.78
CA SER A 69 9.15 -5.15 8.23
C SER A 69 7.69 -5.39 8.65
N PRO A 70 7.45 -5.70 9.94
CA PRO A 70 6.09 -5.71 10.48
C PRO A 70 5.36 -4.37 10.35
N LEU A 71 6.07 -3.23 10.34
CA LEU A 71 5.46 -1.93 10.16
C LEU A 71 4.98 -1.72 8.71
N ARG A 72 5.78 -2.16 7.74
CA ARG A 72 5.40 -2.18 6.32
C ARG A 72 4.16 -3.05 6.11
N ASP A 73 4.16 -4.28 6.63
CA ASP A 73 2.99 -5.17 6.56
C ASP A 73 1.76 -4.56 7.25
N ALA A 74 1.93 -3.84 8.36
CA ALA A 74 0.82 -3.20 9.06
C ALA A 74 0.23 -2.04 8.25
N LEU A 75 1.05 -1.27 7.52
CA LEU A 75 0.56 -0.24 6.61
C LEU A 75 -0.28 -0.86 5.49
N TRP A 76 0.23 -1.93 4.87
CA TRP A 76 -0.49 -2.66 3.82
C TRP A 76 -1.79 -3.25 4.34
N TYR A 77 -1.77 -3.84 5.54
CA TYR A 77 -2.97 -4.31 6.21
C TYR A 77 -4.01 -3.18 6.35
N CYS A 78 -3.62 -2.00 6.84
CA CYS A 78 -4.54 -0.88 6.99
C CYS A 78 -5.18 -0.47 5.65
N ASP A 79 -4.38 -0.32 4.59
CA ASP A 79 -4.90 0.09 3.27
C ASP A 79 -5.77 -1.00 2.63
N MET A 80 -5.33 -2.25 2.71
CA MET A 80 -6.04 -3.40 2.15
C MET A 80 -7.21 -3.90 3.02
N THR A 81 -7.56 -3.20 4.11
CA THR A 81 -8.74 -3.48 4.94
C THR A 81 -9.58 -2.23 5.23
N THR A 82 -9.31 -1.13 4.52
CA THR A 82 -10.05 0.13 4.67
C THR A 82 -10.59 0.59 3.33
N GLY A 83 -11.91 0.77 3.22
CA GLY A 83 -12.54 1.35 2.04
C GLY A 83 -12.39 2.88 1.96
N PRO A 84 -12.77 3.49 0.83
CA PRO A 84 -12.59 4.92 0.57
C PRO A 84 -13.36 5.84 1.52
N ASP A 85 -14.44 5.35 2.12
CA ASP A 85 -15.23 6.09 3.10
C ASP A 85 -14.79 5.79 4.55
N GLY A 86 -13.65 5.10 4.72
CA GLY A 86 -13.09 4.72 6.02
C GLY A 86 -13.73 3.49 6.66
N GLN A 87 -14.62 2.79 5.94
CA GLN A 87 -15.22 1.55 6.40
C GLN A 87 -14.18 0.43 6.51
N ARG A 88 -14.33 -0.41 7.53
CA ARG A 88 -13.54 -1.64 7.65
C ARG A 88 -14.08 -2.68 6.68
N LEU A 89 -13.17 -3.33 5.96
CA LEU A 89 -13.46 -4.41 5.02
C LEU A 89 -12.49 -5.56 5.30
N THR A 90 -12.93 -6.79 5.04
CA THR A 90 -12.00 -7.90 4.85
C THR A 90 -11.12 -7.67 3.61
N PHE A 91 -10.03 -8.42 3.49
CA PHE A 91 -9.17 -8.36 2.31
C PHE A 91 -9.96 -8.65 1.01
N ASP A 92 -10.76 -9.70 1.02
CA ASP A 92 -11.56 -10.11 -0.15
C ASP A 92 -12.62 -9.06 -0.51
N GLU A 93 -13.29 -8.47 0.49
CA GLU A 93 -14.23 -7.36 0.26
C GLU A 93 -13.51 -6.12 -0.29
N ARG A 94 -12.29 -5.84 0.17
CA ARG A 94 -11.48 -4.73 -0.35
C ARG A 94 -11.09 -4.97 -1.81
N VAL A 95 -10.63 -6.17 -2.15
CA VAL A 95 -10.30 -6.58 -3.52
C VAL A 95 -11.54 -6.43 -4.41
N ALA A 96 -12.67 -7.01 -4.01
CA ALA A 96 -13.92 -6.93 -4.77
C ALA A 96 -14.43 -5.48 -4.94
N GLU A 97 -14.23 -4.62 -3.94
CA GLU A 97 -14.52 -3.19 -4.07
C GLU A 97 -13.65 -2.55 -5.15
N ILE A 98 -12.33 -2.72 -5.06
CA ILE A 98 -11.37 -2.11 -6.00
C ILE A 98 -11.69 -2.57 -7.43
N GLU A 99 -11.98 -3.86 -7.60
CA GLU A 99 -12.44 -4.37 -8.88
C GLU A 99 -13.70 -3.63 -9.34
N ARG A 100 -14.75 -3.51 -8.53
CA ARG A 100 -15.97 -2.79 -8.94
C ARG A 100 -15.72 -1.32 -9.28
N ARG A 101 -14.81 -0.63 -8.59
CA ARG A 101 -14.58 0.82 -8.70
C ARG A 101 -13.74 1.21 -9.92
N TYR A 102 -12.79 0.37 -10.31
CA TYR A 102 -11.87 0.67 -11.40
C TYR A 102 -12.28 -0.04 -12.69
N GLU A 103 -12.00 0.55 -13.85
CA GLU A 103 -12.34 -0.08 -15.14
C GLU A 103 -11.50 -1.33 -15.41
N PRO A 104 -12.06 -2.36 -16.08
CA PRO A 104 -11.28 -3.46 -16.64
C PRO A 104 -10.13 -2.92 -17.50
N GLY A 105 -8.92 -3.45 -17.31
CA GLY A 105 -7.75 -2.97 -18.05
C GLY A 105 -6.99 -1.83 -17.37
N SER A 106 -7.51 -1.23 -16.30
CA SER A 106 -6.80 -0.18 -15.54
C SER A 106 -5.57 -0.73 -14.80
N VAL A 107 -4.48 0.04 -14.73
CA VAL A 107 -3.25 -0.35 -14.02
C VAL A 107 -3.55 -0.86 -12.59
N THR A 108 -4.51 -0.23 -11.91
CA THR A 108 -4.99 -0.65 -10.59
C THR A 108 -5.44 -2.11 -10.55
N ARG A 109 -6.29 -2.53 -11.49
CA ARG A 109 -6.73 -3.93 -11.53
C ARG A 109 -5.61 -4.89 -11.92
N TRP A 110 -4.70 -4.49 -12.80
CA TRP A 110 -3.58 -5.35 -13.20
C TRP A 110 -2.63 -5.60 -12.04
N PHE A 111 -2.20 -4.55 -11.33
CA PHE A 111 -1.30 -4.76 -10.19
C PHE A 111 -1.99 -5.52 -9.05
N LEU A 112 -3.30 -5.31 -8.83
CA LEU A 112 -4.05 -6.05 -7.81
C LEU A 112 -4.06 -7.54 -8.11
N ALA A 113 -4.31 -7.92 -9.37
CA ALA A 113 -4.27 -9.32 -9.81
C ALA A 113 -2.86 -9.91 -9.69
N GLU A 114 -1.83 -9.22 -10.19
CA GLU A 114 -0.44 -9.69 -10.16
C GLU A 114 0.17 -9.68 -8.74
N GLY A 115 -0.32 -8.80 -7.87
CA GLY A 115 0.18 -8.61 -6.50
C GLY A 115 -0.64 -9.34 -5.44
N TYR A 116 -1.73 -10.02 -5.82
CA TYR A 116 -2.73 -10.58 -4.89
C TYR A 116 -2.09 -11.39 -3.77
N ASP A 117 -1.28 -12.38 -4.11
CA ASP A 117 -0.69 -13.32 -3.15
C ASP A 117 0.17 -12.61 -2.08
N GLU A 118 0.95 -11.60 -2.46
CA GLU A 118 1.81 -10.89 -1.52
C GLU A 118 1.03 -9.83 -0.71
N LEU A 119 -0.01 -9.23 -1.29
CA LEU A 119 -0.94 -8.38 -0.55
C LEU A 119 -1.66 -9.20 0.53
N GLU A 120 -2.20 -10.36 0.16
CA GLU A 120 -2.86 -11.28 1.09
C GLU A 120 -1.88 -11.75 2.16
N ALA A 121 -0.67 -12.16 1.76
CA ALA A 121 0.34 -12.60 2.71
C ALA A 121 0.73 -11.50 3.72
N ALA A 122 0.82 -10.23 3.29
CA ALA A 122 1.07 -9.11 4.20
C ALA A 122 -0.07 -8.92 5.21
N VAL A 123 -1.33 -9.00 4.75
CA VAL A 123 -2.52 -8.95 5.61
C VAL A 123 -2.47 -10.09 6.63
N GLN A 124 -2.26 -11.34 6.18
CA GLN A 124 -2.19 -12.50 7.07
C GLN A 124 -1.04 -12.42 8.08
N ARG A 125 0.14 -11.93 7.67
CA ARG A 125 1.28 -11.71 8.59
C ARG A 125 0.91 -10.70 9.69
N THR A 126 0.22 -9.62 9.37
CA THR A 126 -0.25 -8.63 10.36
C THR A 126 -1.33 -9.23 11.26
N THR A 127 -2.33 -9.90 10.70
CA THR A 127 -3.39 -10.61 11.43
C THR A 127 -2.80 -11.57 12.47
N ARG A 128 -1.83 -12.43 12.08
CA ARG A 128 -1.18 -13.35 13.03
C ARG A 128 -0.50 -12.63 14.19
N ARG A 129 0.12 -11.46 13.96
CA ARG A 129 0.76 -10.66 15.01
C ARG A 129 -0.26 -10.05 15.96
N LEU A 130 -1.41 -9.59 15.45
CA LEU A 130 -2.51 -9.07 16.27
C LEU A 130 -3.08 -10.17 17.18
N VAL A 131 -3.36 -11.37 16.64
CA VAL A 131 -3.82 -12.52 17.44
C VAL A 131 -2.79 -12.89 18.51
N ALA A 132 -1.51 -12.98 18.15
CA ALA A 132 -0.45 -13.30 19.11
C ALA A 132 -0.31 -12.25 20.23
N ALA A 133 -0.70 -11.00 19.96
CA ALA A 133 -0.75 -9.92 20.94
C ALA A 133 -2.06 -9.90 21.77
N GLY A 134 -2.99 -10.83 21.55
CA GLY A 134 -4.28 -10.89 22.22
C GLY A 134 -5.27 -9.81 21.78
N LEU A 135 -5.04 -9.17 20.63
CA LEU A 135 -5.93 -8.18 20.06
C LEU A 135 -7.01 -8.88 19.23
N ALA A 136 -8.27 -8.56 19.52
CA ALA A 136 -9.39 -9.00 18.69
C ALA A 136 -9.25 -8.37 17.31
N ILE A 137 -9.35 -9.21 16.28
CA ILE A 137 -9.44 -8.76 14.89
C ILE A 137 -10.92 -8.74 14.59
N ALA A 138 -11.49 -7.55 14.43
CA ALA A 138 -12.84 -7.46 13.87
C ALA A 138 -12.80 -8.11 12.49
N ASP A 139 -13.74 -9.03 12.24
CA ASP A 139 -14.05 -9.59 10.92
C ASP A 139 -13.16 -10.74 10.40
N GLN A 140 -12.85 -11.73 11.25
CA GLN A 140 -12.65 -13.10 10.74
C GLN A 140 -14.02 -13.79 10.69
N PRO A 141 -14.48 -14.34 9.55
CA PRO A 141 -15.60 -15.28 9.59
C PRO A 141 -15.19 -16.46 10.48
N MET A 142 -16.12 -16.89 11.33
CA MET A 142 -16.00 -18.15 12.08
C MET A 142 -15.76 -19.34 11.16
#